data_AF-A0A7V7RBZ1-F1
#
_entry.id   AF-A0A7V7RBZ1-F1
#
_cell.length_a   1.000
_cell.length_b   1.000
_cell.length_c   1.000
_cell.angle_alpha   90.00
_cell.angle_beta   90.00
_cell.angle_gamma   90.00
#
_symmetry.space_group_name_H-M   'P 1'
#
loop_
_entity.id
_entity.type
_entity.pdbx_description
1 polymer ?
#
loop_
_entity_poly.entity_id
_entity_poly.type
_entity_poly.pdbx_seq_one_letter_code
_entity_poly.pdbx_strand_id
1 'polypeptide(L)'
;MLLQVGELAKRAGLTVRTLHHYESLGLLIPSGRTAAGYRLYNRDDIQRLHHIQALTRMGLSLAQVRECLESGSMTLTEVIDTQITQLNAQLTRTAILRDRLVVLRDGLLAGCEPDLQEWLKTLELMTMYEKWFSHDELKQLPFAQENAEREAQWATLVNEVKAAVSQGVPVSSPAAQALATRWMETLERDTAGNPAFLTRLNDMHAAEPAMRDKTGITPEIIDWITHAFAESKLAIYERYLTPEEYAFTREHYFDRMMEWPPLVAKLHAAVNAQLSPQSEEAREIAAHWLTLFSSFAGDNPQTQQKFREAMMREPHLSKGTWMTPETLAWLQQAFGALMQAQGAAPAR
;
A
#
# COMPACT_ATOMS: atom_id res chain seq x y z
N MET A 1 35.23 -40.21 -2.57
CA MET A 1 34.42 -41.40 -2.91
C MET A 1 33.53 -41.05 -4.10
N LEU A 2 33.46 -41.91 -5.11
CA LEU A 2 32.60 -41.71 -6.30
C LEU A 2 31.44 -42.71 -6.24
N LEU A 3 30.21 -42.24 -6.41
CA LEU A 3 29.01 -43.07 -6.43
C LEU A 3 28.48 -43.25 -7.86
N GLN A 4 28.10 -44.47 -8.21
CA GLN A 4 27.39 -44.73 -9.46
C GLN A 4 25.94 -44.24 -9.38
N VAL A 5 25.34 -43.91 -10.53
CA VAL A 5 23.97 -43.37 -10.62
C VAL A 5 22.92 -44.23 -9.90
N GLY A 6 23.01 -45.56 -9.97
CA GLY A 6 22.06 -46.47 -9.31
C GLY A 6 22.18 -46.44 -7.79
N GLU A 7 23.40 -46.31 -7.27
CA GLU A 7 23.63 -46.23 -5.84
C GLU A 7 23.28 -44.85 -5.29
N LEU A 8 23.55 -43.78 -6.03
CA LEU A 8 23.11 -42.44 -5.70
C LEU A 8 21.58 -42.34 -5.66
N ALA A 9 20.88 -42.90 -6.67
CA ALA A 9 19.42 -42.92 -6.72
C ALA A 9 18.82 -43.62 -5.49
N LYS A 10 19.35 -44.81 -5.15
CA LYS A 10 18.90 -45.59 -3.98
C LYS A 10 19.10 -44.83 -2.67
N ARG A 11 20.28 -44.21 -2.48
CA ARG A 11 20.60 -43.47 -1.25
C ARG A 11 19.85 -42.14 -1.13
N ALA A 12 19.54 -41.48 -2.25
CA ALA A 12 18.82 -40.22 -2.29
C ALA A 12 17.29 -40.38 -2.32
N GLY A 13 16.77 -41.62 -2.35
CA GLY A 13 15.33 -41.90 -2.45
C GLY A 13 14.72 -41.46 -3.79
N LEU A 14 15.53 -41.42 -4.86
CA LEU A 14 15.11 -41.01 -6.19
C LEU A 14 15.14 -42.17 -7.17
N THR A 15 14.48 -42.00 -8.31
CA THR A 15 14.65 -42.92 -9.43
C THR A 15 15.87 -42.52 -10.25
N VAL A 16 16.52 -43.50 -10.90
CA VAL A 16 17.59 -43.23 -11.89
C VAL A 16 17.07 -42.30 -13.00
N ARG A 17 15.79 -42.44 -13.38
CA ARG A 17 15.12 -41.55 -14.34
C ARG A 17 15.11 -40.09 -13.87
N THR A 18 14.86 -39.83 -12.59
CA THR A 18 14.90 -38.48 -12.02
C THR A 18 16.31 -37.87 -12.12
N LEU A 19 17.35 -38.65 -11.82
CA LEU A 19 18.74 -38.18 -11.95
C LEU A 19 19.13 -37.89 -13.40
N HIS A 20 18.72 -38.75 -14.35
CA HIS A 20 18.91 -38.46 -15.78
C HIS A 20 18.12 -37.23 -16.24
N HIS A 21 16.94 -37.01 -15.68
CA HIS A 21 16.16 -35.82 -15.97
C HIS A 21 16.88 -34.56 -15.48
N TYR A 22 17.43 -34.56 -14.26
CA TYR A 22 18.24 -33.46 -13.75
C TYR A 22 19.49 -33.21 -14.59
N GLU A 23 20.17 -34.26 -15.06
CA GLU A 23 21.29 -34.14 -15.99
C GLU A 23 20.86 -33.54 -17.34
N SER A 24 19.73 -33.99 -17.92
CA SER A 24 19.20 -33.42 -19.17
C SER A 24 18.84 -31.94 -19.06
N LEU A 25 18.43 -31.54 -17.84
CA LEU A 25 18.18 -30.16 -17.46
C LEU A 25 19.43 -29.48 -16.91
N GLY A 26 20.64 -29.99 -17.10
CA GLY A 26 21.89 -29.35 -16.63
C GLY A 26 21.98 -29.10 -15.12
N LEU A 27 20.98 -29.54 -14.34
CA LEU A 27 20.85 -29.29 -12.91
C LEU A 27 21.86 -30.12 -12.11
N LEU A 28 22.14 -31.35 -12.54
CA LEU A 28 23.10 -32.23 -11.91
C LEU A 28 23.95 -32.93 -12.96
N ILE A 29 25.17 -32.44 -13.15
CA ILE A 29 26.12 -32.99 -14.12
C ILE A 29 27.03 -33.98 -13.38
N PRO A 30 27.22 -35.22 -13.87
CA PRO A 30 28.11 -36.19 -13.22
C PRO A 30 29.57 -35.74 -13.33
N SER A 31 30.30 -35.77 -12.21
CA SER A 31 31.72 -35.42 -12.15
C SER A 31 32.65 -36.33 -12.98
N GLY A 32 32.18 -37.51 -13.38
CA GLY A 32 32.96 -38.37 -14.25
C GLY A 32 32.18 -39.56 -14.81
N ARG A 33 32.88 -40.37 -15.60
CA ARG A 33 32.37 -41.63 -16.14
C ARG A 33 33.40 -42.75 -15.95
N THR A 34 32.94 -43.98 -15.73
CA THR A 34 33.82 -45.16 -15.73
C THR A 34 34.26 -45.50 -17.16
N ALA A 35 35.28 -46.36 -17.30
CA ALA A 35 35.72 -46.89 -18.60
C ALA A 35 34.60 -47.61 -19.38
N ALA A 36 33.61 -48.16 -18.68
CA ALA A 36 32.42 -48.79 -19.26
C ALA A 36 31.25 -47.81 -19.51
N GLY A 37 31.45 -46.51 -19.29
CA GLY A 37 30.47 -45.44 -19.59
C GLY A 37 29.48 -45.10 -18.46
N TYR A 38 29.59 -45.72 -17.28
CA TYR A 38 28.70 -45.45 -16.14
C TYR A 38 29.00 -44.08 -15.51
N ARG A 39 27.95 -43.33 -15.16
CA ARG A 39 28.06 -42.02 -14.50
C ARG A 39 28.56 -42.14 -13.07
N LEU A 40 29.48 -41.27 -12.69
CA LEU A 40 30.07 -41.17 -11.37
C LEU A 40 29.83 -39.80 -10.77
N TYR A 41 29.39 -39.79 -9.51
CA TYR A 41 29.08 -38.59 -8.75
C TYR A 41 30.01 -38.47 -7.55
N ASN A 42 30.61 -37.30 -7.36
CA ASN A 42 31.50 -37.01 -6.25
C ASN A 42 30.71 -36.39 -5.06
N ARG A 43 31.42 -35.88 -4.05
CA ARG A 43 30.80 -35.24 -2.88
C ARG A 43 30.03 -33.97 -3.23
N ASP A 44 30.56 -33.15 -4.13
CA ASP A 44 29.98 -31.86 -4.50
C ASP A 44 28.68 -32.07 -5.29
N ASP A 45 28.63 -33.09 -6.13
CA ASP A 45 27.41 -33.53 -6.82
C ASP A 45 26.32 -33.94 -5.83
N ILE A 46 26.69 -34.65 -4.75
CA ILE A 46 25.74 -35.06 -3.71
C ILE A 46 25.22 -33.83 -2.95
N GLN A 47 26.08 -32.86 -2.66
CA GLN A 47 25.67 -31.61 -2.01
C GLN A 47 24.73 -30.79 -2.91
N ARG A 48 25.04 -30.71 -4.21
CA ARG A 48 24.16 -30.06 -5.20
C ARG A 48 22.82 -30.76 -5.30
N LEU A 49 22.80 -32.10 -5.31
CA LEU A 49 21.58 -32.89 -5.31
C LEU A 49 20.73 -32.62 -4.05
N HIS A 50 21.36 -32.49 -2.88
CA HIS A 50 20.65 -32.15 -1.65
C HIS A 50 19.97 -30.77 -1.73
N HIS A 51 20.64 -29.76 -2.30
CA HIS A 51 20.05 -28.44 -2.52
C HIS A 51 18.86 -28.50 -3.49
N ILE A 52 19.00 -29.22 -4.61
CA ILE A 52 17.89 -29.44 -5.56
C ILE A 52 16.68 -30.06 -4.85
N GLN A 53 16.90 -31.07 -4.00
CA GLN A 53 15.83 -31.73 -3.25
C GLN A 53 15.21 -30.85 -2.17
N ALA A 54 15.97 -29.97 -1.52
CA ALA A 54 15.44 -29.03 -0.54
C ALA A 54 14.50 -28.01 -1.23
N LEU A 55 14.95 -27.42 -2.33
CA LEU A 55 14.22 -26.39 -3.06
C LEU A 55 12.96 -26.94 -3.75
N THR A 56 13.06 -28.13 -4.36
CA THR A 56 11.88 -28.79 -4.97
C THR A 56 10.82 -29.16 -3.93
N ARG A 57 11.22 -29.57 -2.72
CA ARG A 57 10.28 -29.83 -1.61
C ARG A 57 9.60 -28.56 -1.08
N MET A 58 10.20 -27.39 -1.29
CA MET A 58 9.59 -26.09 -0.98
C MET A 58 8.61 -25.63 -2.07
N GLY A 59 8.39 -26.43 -3.12
CA GLY A 59 7.42 -26.15 -4.17
C GLY A 59 7.97 -25.41 -5.38
N LEU A 60 9.28 -25.15 -5.45
CA LEU A 60 9.90 -24.50 -6.61
C LEU A 60 9.92 -25.45 -7.81
N SER A 61 9.67 -24.89 -9.00
CA SER A 61 9.85 -25.60 -10.26
C SER A 61 11.35 -25.84 -10.55
N LEU A 62 11.65 -26.89 -11.33
CA LEU A 62 13.04 -27.21 -11.70
C LEU A 62 13.76 -26.07 -12.46
N ALA A 63 13.02 -25.22 -13.16
CA ALA A 63 13.57 -24.03 -13.81
C ALA A 63 14.03 -22.98 -12.78
N GLN A 64 13.21 -22.67 -11.77
CA GLN A 64 13.56 -21.76 -10.68
C GLN A 64 14.72 -22.31 -9.83
N VAL A 65 14.75 -23.63 -9.60
CA VAL A 65 15.86 -24.29 -8.92
C VAL A 65 17.17 -24.13 -9.70
N ARG A 66 17.12 -24.20 -11.04
CA ARG A 66 18.29 -23.98 -11.89
C ARG A 66 18.79 -22.55 -11.74
N GLU A 67 17.90 -21.57 -11.86
CA GLU A 67 18.23 -20.15 -11.76
C GLU A 67 18.88 -19.82 -10.41
N CYS A 68 18.34 -20.34 -9.30
CA CYS A 68 18.89 -20.18 -7.96
C CYS A 68 20.29 -20.82 -7.77
N LEU A 69 20.59 -21.89 -8.53
CA LEU A 69 21.84 -22.65 -8.39
C LEU A 69 22.93 -22.26 -9.40
N GLU A 70 22.57 -21.59 -10.49
CA GLU A 70 23.48 -21.13 -11.56
C GLU A 70 23.80 -19.64 -11.44
N SER A 71 22.85 -18.84 -10.95
CA SER A 71 23.01 -17.40 -10.85
C SER A 71 23.37 -17.00 -9.42
N GLY A 72 24.44 -16.20 -9.28
CA GLY A 72 24.59 -15.33 -8.12
C GLY A 72 23.70 -14.08 -8.22
N SER A 73 22.72 -14.05 -9.13
CA SER A 73 21.90 -12.87 -9.44
C SER A 73 20.59 -12.81 -8.65
N MET A 74 20.12 -13.93 -8.10
CA MET A 74 19.08 -13.95 -7.08
C MET A 74 19.53 -14.81 -5.90
N THR A 75 19.50 -14.22 -4.73
CA THR A 75 19.69 -14.90 -3.45
C THR A 75 18.56 -15.90 -3.22
N LEU A 76 18.85 -16.97 -2.46
CA LEU A 76 17.84 -17.95 -2.06
C LEU A 76 16.63 -17.28 -1.39
N THR A 77 16.86 -16.19 -0.64
CA THR A 77 15.84 -15.39 0.01
C THR A 77 14.87 -14.79 -1.02
N GLU A 78 15.36 -14.16 -2.09
CA GLU A 78 14.52 -13.53 -3.13
C GLU A 78 13.63 -14.55 -3.87
N VAL A 79 14.13 -15.76 -4.10
CA VAL A 79 13.35 -16.83 -4.72
C VAL A 79 12.26 -17.35 -3.78
N ILE A 80 12.59 -17.51 -2.49
CA ILE A 80 11.61 -17.88 -1.46
C ILE A 80 10.55 -16.78 -1.31
N ASP A 81 10.93 -15.52 -1.26
CA ASP A 81 10.01 -14.38 -1.17
C ASP A 81 9.07 -14.33 -2.37
N THR A 82 9.59 -14.52 -3.58
CA THR A 82 8.77 -14.62 -4.80
C THR A 82 7.76 -15.75 -4.70
N GLN A 83 8.15 -16.91 -4.17
CA GLN A 83 7.25 -18.05 -3.98
C GLN A 83 6.19 -17.77 -2.91
N ILE A 84 6.55 -17.13 -1.80
CA ILE A 84 5.62 -16.69 -0.76
C ILE A 84 4.59 -15.72 -1.35
N THR A 85 5.02 -14.74 -2.15
CA THR A 85 4.14 -13.80 -2.84
C THR A 85 3.16 -14.52 -3.76
N GLN A 86 3.62 -15.50 -4.55
CA GLN A 86 2.77 -16.29 -5.44
C GLN A 86 1.72 -17.12 -4.67
N LEU A 87 2.13 -17.76 -3.58
CA LEU A 87 1.24 -18.54 -2.72
C LEU A 87 0.21 -17.65 -2.03
N ASN A 88 0.61 -16.48 -1.53
CA ASN A 88 -0.31 -15.50 -0.94
C ASN A 88 -1.35 -15.05 -1.98
N ALA A 89 -0.93 -14.74 -3.21
CA ALA A 89 -1.85 -14.39 -4.30
C ALA A 89 -2.82 -15.54 -4.66
N GLN A 90 -2.39 -16.79 -4.52
CA GLN A 90 -3.25 -17.96 -4.73
C GLN A 90 -4.23 -18.17 -3.57
N LEU A 91 -3.78 -17.98 -2.32
CA LEU A 91 -4.63 -18.01 -1.12
C LEU A 91 -5.72 -16.95 -1.19
N THR A 92 -5.37 -15.72 -1.56
CA THR A 92 -6.35 -14.64 -1.74
C THR A 92 -7.40 -15.02 -2.79
N ARG A 93 -6.99 -15.48 -3.98
CA ARG A 93 -7.93 -15.94 -5.03
C ARG A 93 -8.85 -17.07 -4.56
N THR A 94 -8.33 -18.00 -3.78
CA THR A 94 -9.10 -19.14 -3.27
C THR A 94 -10.07 -18.72 -2.17
N ALA A 95 -9.63 -17.83 -1.27
CA ALA A 95 -10.46 -17.26 -0.21
C ALA A 95 -11.64 -16.47 -0.81
N ILE A 96 -11.37 -15.65 -1.83
CA ILE A 96 -12.40 -14.93 -2.61
C ILE A 96 -13.45 -15.90 -3.16
N LEU A 97 -13.01 -16.98 -3.81
CA LEU A 97 -13.94 -17.98 -4.35
C LEU A 97 -14.78 -18.64 -3.25
N ARG A 98 -14.16 -19.01 -2.13
CA ARG A 98 -14.86 -19.55 -0.97
C ARG A 98 -15.92 -18.58 -0.46
N ASP A 99 -15.57 -17.30 -0.30
CA ASP A 99 -16.49 -16.30 0.24
C ASP A 99 -17.68 -16.07 -0.69
N ARG A 100 -17.45 -16.04 -2.00
CA ARG A 100 -18.54 -16.05 -3.00
C ARG A 100 -19.47 -17.25 -2.83
N LEU A 101 -18.93 -18.45 -2.60
CA LEU A 101 -19.73 -19.66 -2.41
C LEU A 101 -20.51 -19.64 -1.09
N VAL A 102 -19.97 -19.05 -0.03
CA VAL A 102 -20.65 -18.86 1.26
C VAL A 102 -21.81 -17.89 1.11
N VAL A 103 -21.59 -16.73 0.48
CA VAL A 103 -22.65 -15.74 0.23
C VAL A 103 -23.74 -16.30 -0.68
N LEU A 104 -23.37 -17.01 -1.76
CA LEU A 104 -24.32 -17.70 -2.63
C LEU A 104 -25.19 -18.67 -1.82
N ARG A 105 -24.58 -19.50 -0.98
CA ARG A 105 -25.29 -20.45 -0.13
C ARG A 105 -26.26 -19.73 0.81
N ASP A 106 -25.81 -18.67 1.47
CA ASP A 106 -26.62 -17.99 2.49
C ASP A 106 -27.79 -17.20 1.87
N GLY A 107 -27.58 -16.60 0.69
CA GLY A 107 -28.64 -15.96 -0.10
C GLY A 107 -29.71 -16.96 -0.58
N LEU A 108 -29.28 -18.13 -1.08
CA LEU A 108 -30.19 -19.21 -1.47
C LEU A 108 -30.99 -19.76 -0.27
N LEU A 109 -30.38 -19.84 0.92
CA LEU A 109 -31.06 -20.27 2.15
C LEU A 109 -32.06 -19.22 2.69
N ALA A 110 -31.81 -17.94 2.44
CA ALA A 110 -32.66 -16.83 2.90
C ALA A 110 -33.91 -16.60 2.03
N GLY A 111 -34.06 -17.34 0.92
CA GLY A 111 -35.18 -17.16 -0.01
C GLY A 111 -35.11 -15.88 -0.84
N CYS A 112 -33.97 -15.19 -0.82
CA CYS A 112 -33.68 -14.09 -1.70
C CYS A 112 -33.23 -14.68 -3.05
N GLU A 113 -34.08 -14.63 -4.07
CA GLU A 113 -33.63 -14.62 -5.46
C GLU A 113 -33.41 -13.14 -5.84
N PRO A 114 -32.22 -12.57 -5.60
CA PRO A 114 -31.94 -11.22 -6.08
C PRO A 114 -32.00 -11.23 -7.61
N ASP A 115 -32.56 -10.16 -8.19
CA ASP A 115 -32.48 -9.95 -9.63
C ASP A 115 -31.00 -9.99 -10.08
N LEU A 116 -30.75 -10.63 -11.21
CA LEU A 116 -29.40 -10.99 -11.67
C LEU A 116 -28.50 -9.76 -11.78
N GLN A 117 -29.04 -8.59 -12.11
CA GLN A 117 -28.28 -7.34 -12.20
C GLN A 117 -27.87 -6.79 -10.82
N GLU A 118 -28.76 -6.80 -9.84
CA GLU A 118 -28.44 -6.29 -8.50
C GLU A 118 -27.50 -7.26 -7.77
N TRP A 119 -27.64 -8.55 -8.03
CA TRP A 119 -26.74 -9.60 -7.55
C TRP A 119 -25.34 -9.53 -8.17
N LEU A 120 -25.24 -9.38 -9.50
CA LEU A 120 -23.95 -9.21 -10.18
C LEU A 120 -23.23 -7.95 -9.70
N LYS A 121 -23.98 -6.87 -9.46
CA LYS A 121 -23.43 -5.60 -8.96
C LYS A 121 -22.84 -5.75 -7.56
N THR A 122 -23.55 -6.40 -6.64
CA THR A 122 -23.05 -6.68 -5.28
C THR A 122 -21.83 -7.61 -5.30
N LEU A 123 -21.85 -8.65 -6.14
CA LEU A 123 -20.69 -9.52 -6.31
C LEU A 123 -19.50 -8.81 -6.93
N GLU A 124 -19.68 -8.01 -7.98
CA GLU A 124 -18.59 -7.22 -8.59
C GLU A 124 -17.92 -6.32 -7.57
N LEU A 125 -18.68 -5.70 -6.66
CA LEU A 125 -18.13 -4.83 -5.61
C LEU A 125 -17.35 -5.59 -4.55
N MET A 126 -17.88 -6.72 -4.08
CA MET A 126 -17.13 -7.57 -3.14
C MET A 126 -15.81 -8.00 -3.77
N THR A 127 -15.84 -8.42 -5.04
CA THR A 127 -14.63 -8.86 -5.75
C THR A 127 -13.65 -7.74 -6.07
N MET A 128 -14.15 -6.51 -6.21
CA MET A 128 -13.32 -5.34 -6.42
C MET A 128 -12.64 -4.92 -5.13
N TYR A 129 -13.36 -4.80 -4.01
CA TYR A 129 -12.73 -4.52 -2.72
C TYR A 129 -11.73 -5.61 -2.34
N GLU A 130 -12.02 -6.89 -2.60
CA GLU A 130 -11.10 -8.01 -2.37
C GLU A 130 -9.85 -8.00 -3.28
N LYS A 131 -9.88 -7.31 -4.43
CA LYS A 131 -8.72 -7.10 -5.30
C LYS A 131 -7.75 -6.06 -4.71
N TRP A 132 -8.28 -5.09 -3.96
CA TRP A 132 -7.52 -3.95 -3.44
C TRP A 132 -7.22 -4.04 -1.92
N PHE A 133 -8.00 -4.84 -1.18
CA PHE A 133 -7.90 -4.99 0.26
C PHE A 133 -7.82 -6.46 0.66
N SER A 134 -6.96 -6.77 1.63
CA SER A 134 -6.91 -8.10 2.24
C SER A 134 -8.13 -8.37 3.11
N HIS A 135 -8.40 -9.64 3.41
CA HIS A 135 -9.56 -10.03 4.21
C HIS A 135 -9.58 -9.39 5.62
N ASP A 136 -8.43 -9.23 6.26
CA ASP A 136 -8.36 -8.60 7.58
C ASP A 136 -8.54 -7.07 7.50
N GLU A 137 -8.12 -6.45 6.40
CA GLU A 137 -8.37 -5.03 6.15
C GLU A 137 -9.83 -4.76 5.82
N LEU A 138 -10.51 -5.63 5.07
CA LEU A 138 -11.94 -5.51 4.79
C LEU A 138 -12.79 -5.53 6.07
N LYS A 139 -12.40 -6.31 7.08
CA LYS A 139 -13.08 -6.27 8.39
C LYS A 139 -12.95 -4.91 9.07
N GLN A 140 -11.81 -4.24 8.88
CA GLN A 140 -11.50 -2.95 9.48
C GLN A 140 -12.02 -1.77 8.66
N LEU A 141 -12.26 -1.97 7.36
CA LEU A 141 -12.70 -0.93 6.43
C LEU A 141 -14.22 -0.71 6.57
N PRO A 142 -14.68 0.45 7.07
CA PRO A 142 -16.10 0.75 7.17
C PRO A 142 -16.80 0.59 5.81
N PHE A 143 -16.21 1.07 4.71
CA PHE A 143 -16.78 0.91 3.35
C PHE A 143 -17.07 -0.53 2.92
N ALA A 144 -16.38 -1.53 3.47
CA ALA A 144 -16.63 -2.94 3.16
C ALA A 144 -17.80 -3.52 3.97
N GLN A 145 -18.25 -2.81 5.00
CA GLN A 145 -19.39 -3.22 5.84
C GLN A 145 -20.68 -2.63 5.30
N GLU A 146 -21.69 -3.48 5.10
CA GLU A 146 -23.03 -3.04 4.70
C GLU A 146 -23.63 -2.09 5.75
N ASN A 147 -23.94 -0.87 5.33
CA ASN A 147 -24.56 0.13 6.18
C ASN A 147 -25.39 1.11 5.32
N ALA A 148 -26.71 0.90 5.30
CA ALA A 148 -27.64 1.69 4.50
C ALA A 148 -27.62 3.19 4.86
N GLU A 149 -27.39 3.53 6.14
CA GLU A 149 -27.29 4.93 6.57
C GLU A 149 -26.05 5.60 5.98
N ARG A 150 -24.90 4.91 6.02
CA ARG A 150 -23.65 5.40 5.44
C ARG A 150 -23.78 5.57 3.92
N GLU A 151 -24.39 4.61 3.24
CA GLU A 151 -24.63 4.68 1.80
C GLU A 151 -25.53 5.88 1.43
N ALA A 152 -26.59 6.13 2.20
CA ALA A 152 -27.46 7.29 2.01
C ALA A 152 -26.73 8.63 2.26
N GLN A 153 -25.86 8.68 3.29
CA GLN A 153 -25.02 9.84 3.56
C GLN A 153 -24.06 10.12 2.39
N TRP A 154 -23.38 9.10 1.87
CA TRP A 154 -22.50 9.24 0.71
C TRP A 154 -23.25 9.63 -0.56
N ALA A 155 -24.40 9.02 -0.83
CA ALA A 155 -25.22 9.38 -1.99
C ALA A 155 -25.65 10.86 -1.94
N THR A 156 -26.05 11.35 -0.78
CA THR A 156 -26.41 12.75 -0.57
C THR A 156 -25.21 13.67 -0.82
N LEU A 157 -24.07 13.35 -0.21
CA LEU A 157 -22.86 14.15 -0.30
C LEU A 157 -22.30 14.19 -1.74
N VAL A 158 -22.28 13.06 -2.44
CA VAL A 158 -21.90 12.99 -3.87
C VAL A 158 -22.81 13.88 -4.72
N ASN A 159 -24.12 13.84 -4.48
CA ASN A 159 -25.07 14.66 -5.24
C ASN A 159 -24.89 16.16 -4.97
N GLU A 160 -24.64 16.56 -3.72
CA GLU A 160 -24.31 17.95 -3.37
C GLU A 160 -23.04 18.43 -4.11
N VAL A 161 -21.98 17.62 -4.14
CA VAL A 161 -20.73 17.98 -4.84
C VAL A 161 -20.94 18.05 -6.35
N LYS A 162 -21.65 17.08 -6.94
CA LYS A 162 -22.01 17.11 -8.37
C LYS A 162 -22.79 18.38 -8.73
N ALA A 163 -23.75 18.78 -7.88
CA ALA A 163 -24.50 20.00 -8.08
C ALA A 163 -23.58 21.24 -8.03
N ALA A 164 -22.67 21.31 -7.05
CA ALA A 164 -21.73 22.42 -6.93
C ALA A 164 -20.77 22.51 -8.14
N VAL A 165 -20.22 21.37 -8.59
CA VAL A 165 -19.34 21.31 -9.78
C VAL A 165 -20.10 21.73 -11.04
N SER A 166 -21.29 21.18 -11.28
CA SER A 166 -22.09 21.52 -12.48
C SER A 166 -22.58 22.97 -12.51
N GLN A 167 -22.78 23.60 -11.35
CA GLN A 167 -23.11 25.01 -11.24
C GLN A 167 -21.89 25.93 -11.33
N GLY A 168 -20.67 25.39 -11.40
CA GLY A 168 -19.44 26.17 -11.46
C GLY A 168 -19.16 26.93 -10.16
N VAL A 169 -19.55 26.37 -9.01
CA VAL A 169 -19.29 27.01 -7.71
C VAL A 169 -17.77 27.11 -7.50
N PRO A 170 -17.24 28.33 -7.22
CA PRO A 170 -15.80 28.51 -7.00
C PRO A 170 -15.32 27.72 -5.77
N VAL A 171 -14.18 27.04 -5.90
CA VAL A 171 -13.54 26.28 -4.81
C VAL A 171 -13.15 27.15 -3.61
N SER A 172 -12.94 28.45 -3.83
CA SER A 172 -12.67 29.43 -2.79
C SER A 172 -13.92 29.92 -2.05
N SER A 173 -15.13 29.52 -2.48
CA SER A 173 -16.36 29.94 -1.82
C SER A 173 -16.55 29.25 -0.46
N PRO A 174 -17.15 29.91 0.55
CA PRO A 174 -17.43 29.27 1.84
C PRO A 174 -18.30 28.01 1.73
N ALA A 175 -19.22 27.99 0.75
CA ALA A 175 -20.06 26.82 0.48
C ALA A 175 -19.24 25.63 -0.03
N ALA A 176 -18.30 25.86 -0.96
CA ALA A 176 -17.41 24.82 -1.45
C ALA A 176 -16.49 24.29 -0.36
N GLN A 177 -15.90 25.18 0.44
CA GLN A 177 -15.02 24.82 1.56
C GLN A 177 -15.76 23.99 2.62
N ALA A 178 -16.99 24.36 2.98
CA ALA A 178 -17.80 23.60 3.93
C ALA A 178 -18.17 22.21 3.40
N LEU A 179 -18.50 22.10 2.11
CA LEU A 179 -18.81 20.83 1.48
C LEU A 179 -17.59 19.91 1.40
N ALA A 180 -16.43 20.45 1.00
CA ALA A 180 -15.18 19.70 0.96
C ALA A 180 -14.71 19.28 2.36
N THR A 181 -14.94 20.10 3.39
CA THR A 181 -14.67 19.74 4.78
C THR A 181 -15.51 18.54 5.23
N ARG A 182 -16.83 18.59 4.99
CA ARG A 182 -17.73 17.46 5.29
C ARG A 182 -17.29 16.20 4.56
N TRP A 183 -16.85 16.34 3.30
CA TRP A 183 -16.33 15.21 2.53
C TRP A 183 -15.11 14.58 3.18
N MET A 184 -14.11 15.38 3.52
CA MET A 184 -12.86 14.88 4.10
C MET A 184 -13.07 14.26 5.48
N GLU A 185 -13.93 14.83 6.32
CA GLU A 185 -14.30 14.25 7.62
C GLU A 185 -15.03 12.91 7.47
N THR A 186 -15.98 12.83 6.52
CA THR A 186 -16.72 11.60 6.23
C THR A 186 -15.79 10.52 5.69
N LEU A 187 -14.86 10.91 4.81
CA LEU A 187 -13.86 10.01 4.22
C LEU A 187 -12.87 9.51 5.29
N GLU A 188 -12.40 10.36 6.19
CA GLU A 188 -11.51 9.99 7.29
C GLU A 188 -12.20 9.00 8.24
N ARG A 189 -13.46 9.26 8.60
CA ARG A 189 -14.29 8.33 9.40
C ARG A 189 -14.46 6.97 8.71
N ASP A 190 -14.84 6.98 7.44
CA ASP A 190 -15.22 5.76 6.70
C ASP A 190 -14.01 5.00 6.11
N THR A 191 -12.80 5.56 6.26
CA THR A 191 -11.51 4.85 6.11
C THR A 191 -10.93 4.40 7.45
N ALA A 192 -11.69 4.48 8.55
CA ALA A 192 -11.25 4.18 9.90
C ALA A 192 -9.97 4.95 10.33
N GLY A 193 -9.78 6.16 9.78
CA GLY A 193 -8.57 6.95 10.03
C GLY A 193 -7.29 6.32 9.47
N ASN A 194 -7.39 5.35 8.55
CA ASN A 194 -6.24 4.68 7.96
C ASN A 194 -5.84 5.32 6.60
N PRO A 195 -4.69 6.02 6.52
CA PRO A 195 -4.24 6.66 5.28
C PRO A 195 -3.90 5.67 4.15
N ALA A 196 -3.56 4.42 4.49
CA ALA A 196 -3.33 3.37 3.50
C ALA A 196 -4.64 2.91 2.86
N PHE A 197 -5.78 3.05 3.55
CA PHE A 197 -7.10 2.81 2.95
C PHE A 197 -7.46 3.95 2.00
N LEU A 198 -7.26 5.21 2.39
CA LEU A 198 -7.45 6.36 1.50
C LEU A 198 -6.68 6.21 0.19
N THR A 199 -5.38 5.92 0.27
CA THR A 199 -4.51 5.80 -0.91
C THR A 199 -5.04 4.73 -1.87
N ARG A 200 -5.40 3.55 -1.36
CA ARG A 200 -5.97 2.48 -2.18
C ARG A 200 -7.35 2.78 -2.74
N LEU A 201 -8.20 3.51 -2.00
CA LEU A 201 -9.49 3.97 -2.53
C LEU A 201 -9.28 4.91 -3.71
N ASN A 202 -8.32 5.83 -3.63
CA ASN A 202 -7.97 6.73 -4.73
C ASN A 202 -7.45 5.94 -5.94
N ASP A 203 -6.55 4.98 -5.73
CA ASP A 203 -6.02 4.13 -6.80
C ASP A 203 -7.13 3.29 -7.45
N MET A 204 -8.04 2.73 -6.65
CA MET A 204 -9.19 1.98 -7.13
C MET A 204 -10.14 2.85 -7.95
N HIS A 205 -10.43 4.10 -7.52
CA HIS A 205 -11.24 5.04 -8.30
C HIS A 205 -10.58 5.44 -9.63
N ALA A 206 -9.25 5.50 -9.67
CA ALA A 206 -8.50 5.77 -10.89
C ALA A 206 -8.48 4.56 -11.85
N ALA A 207 -8.33 3.35 -11.31
CA ALA A 207 -8.11 2.13 -12.09
C ALA A 207 -9.40 1.39 -12.48
N GLU A 208 -10.50 1.53 -11.74
CA GLU A 208 -11.73 0.75 -11.92
C GLU A 208 -12.89 1.63 -12.43
N PRO A 209 -13.25 1.58 -13.73
CA PRO A 209 -14.37 2.35 -14.28
C PRO A 209 -15.71 2.05 -13.60
N ALA A 210 -15.97 0.79 -13.25
CA ALA A 210 -17.19 0.36 -12.56
C ALA A 210 -17.39 1.08 -11.21
N MET A 211 -16.30 1.45 -10.53
CA MET A 211 -16.39 2.25 -9.31
C MET A 211 -16.95 3.63 -9.58
N ARG A 212 -16.48 4.30 -10.63
CA ARG A 212 -16.93 5.65 -11.00
C ARG A 212 -18.38 5.64 -11.41
N ASP A 213 -18.82 4.62 -12.15
CA ASP A 213 -20.21 4.49 -12.58
C ASP A 213 -21.14 4.24 -11.39
N LYS A 214 -20.71 3.45 -10.40
CA LYS A 214 -21.51 3.18 -9.20
C LYS A 214 -21.55 4.36 -8.23
N THR A 215 -20.40 4.84 -7.80
CA THR A 215 -20.33 5.89 -6.78
C THR A 215 -20.64 7.26 -7.37
N GLY A 216 -20.49 7.41 -8.68
CA GLY A 216 -20.61 8.69 -9.36
C GLY A 216 -19.44 9.65 -9.09
N ILE A 217 -18.37 9.17 -8.46
CA ILE A 217 -17.20 9.98 -8.12
C ILE A 217 -16.25 9.96 -9.32
N THR A 218 -16.09 11.11 -9.96
CA THR A 218 -15.20 11.30 -11.12
C THR A 218 -13.88 11.93 -10.67
N PRO A 219 -12.80 11.84 -11.49
CA PRO A 219 -11.56 12.55 -11.20
C PRO A 219 -11.74 14.06 -11.03
N GLU A 220 -12.66 14.67 -11.78
CA GLU A 220 -13.02 16.09 -11.66
C GLU A 220 -13.63 16.41 -10.28
N ILE A 221 -14.50 15.54 -9.75
CA ILE A 221 -15.06 15.70 -8.41
C ILE A 221 -13.96 15.63 -7.35
N ILE A 222 -13.04 14.65 -7.46
CA ILE A 222 -11.92 14.48 -6.52
C ILE A 222 -11.01 15.72 -6.55
N ASP A 223 -10.70 16.23 -7.75
CA ASP A 223 -9.90 17.43 -7.95
C ASP A 223 -10.57 18.66 -7.34
N TRP A 224 -11.85 18.86 -7.60
CA TRP A 224 -12.63 19.98 -7.04
C TRP A 224 -12.68 19.94 -5.51
N ILE A 225 -12.90 18.76 -4.91
CA ILE A 225 -12.92 18.59 -3.45
C ILE A 225 -11.55 18.90 -2.86
N THR A 226 -10.48 18.41 -3.50
CA THR A 226 -9.10 18.61 -3.05
C THR A 226 -8.74 20.09 -3.04
N HIS A 227 -9.08 20.82 -4.11
CA HIS A 227 -8.87 22.25 -4.19
C HIS A 227 -9.75 23.04 -3.20
N ALA A 228 -11.04 22.71 -3.09
CA ALA A 228 -11.93 23.38 -2.13
C ALA A 228 -11.52 23.13 -0.67
N PHE A 229 -10.99 21.94 -0.37
CA PHE A 229 -10.46 21.65 0.96
C PHE A 229 -9.16 22.41 1.25
N ALA A 230 -8.26 22.50 0.26
CA ALA A 230 -7.05 23.31 0.37
C ALA A 230 -7.36 24.79 0.61
N GLU A 231 -8.32 25.35 -0.13
CA GLU A 231 -8.81 26.73 0.08
C GLU A 231 -9.36 26.94 1.50
N SER A 232 -10.00 25.93 2.09
CA SER A 232 -10.45 26.01 3.49
C SER A 232 -9.29 26.18 4.49
N LYS A 233 -8.12 25.60 4.20
CA LYS A 233 -6.90 25.74 5.03
C LYS A 233 -6.20 27.06 4.74
N LEU A 234 -6.11 27.47 3.47
CA LEU A 234 -5.54 28.75 3.06
C LEU A 234 -6.30 29.93 3.69
N ALA A 235 -7.63 29.89 3.73
CA ALA A 235 -8.45 30.91 4.38
C ALA A 235 -8.15 31.06 5.89
N ILE A 236 -7.72 29.99 6.56
CA ILE A 236 -7.25 30.06 7.94
C ILE A 236 -5.85 30.67 8.00
N TYR A 237 -4.91 30.22 7.17
CA TYR A 237 -3.55 30.74 7.15
C TYR A 237 -3.48 32.23 6.83
N GLU A 238 -4.38 32.75 5.98
CA GLU A 238 -4.51 34.17 5.68
C GLU A 238 -4.67 35.05 6.95
N ARG A 239 -5.27 34.51 8.02
CA ARG A 239 -5.44 35.22 9.30
C ARG A 239 -4.16 35.31 10.14
N TYR A 240 -3.17 34.48 9.85
CA TYR A 240 -1.92 34.37 10.62
C TYR A 240 -0.71 34.92 9.85
N LEU A 241 -0.76 34.91 8.52
CA LEU A 241 0.33 35.30 7.64
C LEU A 241 0.21 36.76 7.20
N THR A 242 1.34 37.37 6.88
CA THR A 242 1.36 38.65 6.17
C THR A 242 0.93 38.46 4.71
N PRO A 243 0.52 39.53 3.99
CA PRO A 243 0.12 39.42 2.59
C PRO A 243 1.18 38.78 1.68
N GLU A 244 2.47 39.06 1.91
CA GLU A 244 3.58 38.48 1.15
C GLU A 244 3.77 36.98 1.44
N GLU A 245 3.77 36.59 2.72
CA GLU A 245 3.86 35.18 3.13
C GLU A 245 2.66 34.37 2.63
N TYR A 246 1.45 34.96 2.68
CA TYR A 246 0.24 34.31 2.19
C TYR A 246 0.25 34.15 0.68
N ALA A 247 0.70 35.16 -0.07
CA ALA A 247 0.84 35.06 -1.53
C ALA A 247 1.77 33.91 -1.93
N PHE A 248 2.94 33.81 -1.28
CA PHE A 248 3.87 32.69 -1.47
C PHE A 248 3.22 31.34 -1.13
N THR A 249 2.55 31.27 0.02
CA THR A 249 1.87 30.04 0.47
C THR A 249 0.83 29.59 -0.54
N ARG A 250 -0.01 30.51 -1.01
CA ARG A 250 -1.10 30.23 -1.96
C ARG A 250 -0.56 29.76 -3.31
N GLU A 251 0.54 30.31 -3.78
CA GLU A 251 1.21 29.91 -5.01
C GLU A 251 1.76 28.48 -4.92
N HIS A 252 2.42 28.14 -3.80
CA HIS A 252 3.15 26.87 -3.65
C HIS A 252 2.40 25.76 -2.90
N TYR A 253 1.19 26.02 -2.38
CA TYR A 253 0.43 25.03 -1.60
C TYR A 253 0.12 23.76 -2.39
N PHE A 254 -0.11 23.91 -3.70
CA PHE A 254 -0.56 22.82 -4.58
C PHE A 254 0.61 22.04 -5.18
N ASP A 255 1.83 22.60 -5.23
CA ASP A 255 2.99 22.04 -5.93
C ASP A 255 3.29 20.58 -5.53
N ARG A 256 3.16 20.27 -4.24
CA ARG A 256 3.52 18.97 -3.66
C ARG A 256 2.43 18.37 -2.80
N MET A 257 1.18 18.80 -3.00
CA MET A 257 0.05 18.36 -2.17
C MET A 257 -0.16 16.83 -2.22
N MET A 258 0.02 16.22 -3.39
CA MET A 258 -0.20 14.78 -3.59
C MET A 258 0.88 13.90 -2.95
N GLU A 259 1.98 14.48 -2.45
CA GLU A 259 3.04 13.73 -1.74
C GLU A 259 2.71 13.53 -0.25
N TRP A 260 1.69 14.21 0.28
CA TRP A 260 1.30 14.10 1.69
C TRP A 260 0.67 12.74 2.05
N PRO A 261 -0.34 12.19 1.34
CA PRO A 261 -0.91 10.89 1.68
C PRO A 261 0.11 9.74 1.79
N PRO A 262 1.05 9.53 0.84
CA PRO A 262 2.03 8.47 0.97
C PRO A 262 3.02 8.71 2.12
N LEU A 263 3.35 9.97 2.44
CA LEU A 263 4.16 10.29 3.62
C LEU A 263 3.43 9.97 4.93
N VAL A 264 2.14 10.32 5.04
CA VAL A 264 1.32 10.01 6.21
C VAL A 264 1.15 8.50 6.36
N ALA A 265 0.99 7.75 5.26
CA ALA A 265 0.99 6.29 5.30
C ALA A 265 2.31 5.71 5.84
N LYS A 266 3.46 6.26 5.44
CA LYS A 266 4.78 5.89 5.99
C LYS A 266 4.88 6.20 7.50
N LEU A 267 4.34 7.33 7.95
CA LEU A 267 4.30 7.69 9.37
C LEU A 267 3.50 6.68 10.19
N HIS A 268 2.30 6.32 9.72
CA HIS A 268 1.48 5.27 10.36
C HIS A 268 2.19 3.92 10.38
N ALA A 269 2.82 3.52 9.27
CA ALA A 269 3.58 2.28 9.21
C ALA A 269 4.75 2.26 10.22
N ALA A 270 5.47 3.38 10.37
CA ALA A 270 6.55 3.52 11.34
C ALA A 270 6.05 3.37 12.79
N VAL A 271 4.93 4.02 13.13
CA VAL A 271 4.31 3.91 14.46
C VAL A 271 3.83 2.48 14.73
N ASN A 272 3.12 1.87 13.78
CA ASN A 272 2.60 0.50 13.91
C ASN A 272 3.72 -0.53 14.04
N ALA A 273 4.85 -0.32 13.35
CA ALA A 273 6.05 -1.15 13.46
C ALA A 273 6.88 -0.86 14.72
N GLN A 274 6.45 0.08 15.58
CA GLN A 274 7.18 0.54 16.77
C GLN A 274 8.61 0.99 16.44
N LEU A 275 8.78 1.61 15.27
CA LEU A 275 10.07 2.11 14.81
C LEU A 275 10.59 3.18 15.80
N SER A 276 11.86 3.07 16.18
CA SER A 276 12.48 4.07 17.05
C SER A 276 12.47 5.46 16.37
N PRO A 277 11.95 6.51 17.01
CA PRO A 277 12.01 7.87 16.49
C PRO A 277 13.43 8.41 16.29
N GLN A 278 14.46 7.74 16.84
CA GLN A 278 15.87 8.10 16.71
C GLN A 278 16.59 7.36 15.58
N SER A 279 15.90 6.41 14.91
CA SER A 279 16.46 5.65 13.80
C SER A 279 16.86 6.54 12.61
N GLU A 280 17.64 5.98 11.68
CA GLU A 280 17.96 6.67 10.43
C GLU A 280 16.71 6.85 9.58
N GLU A 281 15.89 5.81 9.50
CA GLU A 281 14.60 5.81 8.79
C GLU A 281 13.65 6.88 9.36
N ALA A 282 13.59 7.05 10.68
CA ALA A 282 12.78 8.10 11.29
C ALA A 282 13.27 9.52 10.93
N ARG A 283 14.60 9.70 10.85
CA ARG A 283 15.20 10.97 10.41
C ARG A 283 14.91 11.27 8.95
N GLU A 284 14.91 10.26 8.08
CA GLU A 284 14.52 10.41 6.67
C GLU A 284 13.05 10.81 6.52
N ILE A 285 12.14 10.18 7.26
CA ILE A 285 10.71 10.53 7.27
C ILE A 285 10.52 11.97 7.74
N ALA A 286 11.20 12.38 8.81
CA ALA A 286 11.16 13.75 9.32
C ALA A 286 11.73 14.76 8.31
N ALA A 287 12.85 14.44 7.66
CA ALA A 287 13.45 15.30 6.62
C ALA A 287 12.51 15.48 5.42
N HIS A 288 11.82 14.41 5.00
CA HIS A 288 10.83 14.48 3.93
C HIS A 288 9.62 15.34 4.34
N TRP A 289 9.14 15.21 5.59
CA TRP A 289 8.09 16.09 6.10
C TRP A 289 8.50 17.57 6.07
N LEU A 290 9.71 17.91 6.54
CA LEU A 290 10.20 19.29 6.49
C LEU A 290 10.29 19.81 5.07
N THR A 291 10.70 18.95 4.14
CA THR A 291 10.79 19.28 2.72
C THR A 291 9.41 19.62 2.12
N LEU A 292 8.37 18.85 2.45
CA LEU A 292 6.99 19.16 2.03
C LEU A 292 6.40 20.37 2.75
N PHE A 293 6.77 20.59 4.01
CA PHE A 293 6.31 21.74 4.78
C PHE A 293 6.95 23.05 4.29
N SER A 294 8.27 23.07 4.12
CA SER A 294 9.02 24.21 3.58
C SER A 294 8.57 24.58 2.16
N SER A 295 8.07 23.63 1.36
CA SER A 295 7.66 23.93 -0.02
C SER A 295 6.56 24.99 -0.09
N PHE A 296 5.61 24.99 0.86
CA PHE A 296 4.55 26.01 0.91
C PHE A 296 4.74 27.04 2.03
N ALA A 297 5.45 26.70 3.12
CA ALA A 297 5.68 27.61 4.24
C ALA A 297 6.92 28.49 4.08
N GLY A 298 7.79 28.19 3.11
CA GLY A 298 9.09 28.80 2.92
C GLY A 298 10.10 28.41 4.01
N ASP A 299 11.32 28.91 3.87
CA ASP A 299 12.44 28.59 4.78
C ASP A 299 12.63 29.61 5.91
N ASN A 300 11.81 30.67 5.97
CA ASN A 300 11.90 31.67 7.02
C ASN A 300 11.39 31.08 8.36
N PRO A 301 12.23 30.99 9.41
CA PRO A 301 11.83 30.42 10.70
C PRO A 301 10.66 31.14 11.37
N GLN A 302 10.53 32.45 11.16
CA GLN A 302 9.44 33.26 11.72
C GLN A 302 8.10 32.96 11.05
N THR A 303 8.12 32.77 9.72
CA THR A 303 6.94 32.36 8.95
C THR A 303 6.51 30.96 9.34
N GLN A 304 7.46 30.01 9.43
CA GLN A 304 7.18 28.65 9.89
C GLN A 304 6.61 28.62 11.31
N GLN A 305 7.04 29.52 12.20
CA GLN A 305 6.48 29.62 13.54
C GLN A 305 4.99 30.02 13.52
N LYS A 306 4.58 30.95 12.64
CA LYS A 306 3.16 31.31 12.46
C LYS A 306 2.32 30.11 12.01
N PHE A 307 2.83 29.27 11.11
CA PHE A 307 2.16 28.04 10.71
C PHE A 307 1.96 27.07 11.88
N ARG A 308 2.99 26.88 12.71
CA ARG A 308 2.89 26.04 13.93
C ARG A 308 1.86 26.61 14.91
N GLU A 309 1.83 27.93 15.09
CA GLU A 309 0.84 28.59 15.94
C GLU A 309 -0.58 28.43 15.41
N ALA A 310 -0.80 28.59 14.11
CA ALA A 310 -2.09 28.34 13.48
C ALA A 310 -2.53 26.89 13.71
N MET A 311 -1.63 25.91 13.49
CA MET A 311 -1.95 24.49 13.68
C MET A 311 -2.29 24.14 15.14
N MET A 312 -1.69 24.82 16.12
CA MET A 312 -2.03 24.63 17.53
C MET A 312 -3.38 25.27 17.92
N ARG A 313 -3.76 26.38 17.29
CA ARG A 313 -4.97 27.14 17.66
C ARG A 313 -6.21 26.75 16.87
N GLU A 314 -6.04 26.18 15.68
CA GLU A 314 -7.12 25.95 14.71
C GLU A 314 -7.28 24.44 14.47
N PRO A 315 -8.22 23.76 15.17
CA PRO A 315 -8.45 22.32 15.01
C PRO A 315 -8.81 21.89 13.58
N HIS A 316 -9.30 22.83 12.77
CA HIS A 316 -9.62 22.58 11.37
C HIS A 316 -8.40 22.20 10.53
N LEU A 317 -7.21 22.73 10.86
CA LEU A 317 -5.99 22.45 10.08
C LEU A 317 -5.53 20.99 10.19
N SER A 318 -5.86 20.31 11.30
CA SER A 318 -5.61 18.89 11.50
C SER A 318 -6.61 17.97 10.80
N LYS A 319 -7.78 18.47 10.37
CA LYS A 319 -8.79 17.63 9.70
C LYS A 319 -8.31 17.16 8.33
N GLY A 320 -8.74 15.98 7.91
CA GLY A 320 -8.45 15.43 6.59
C GLY A 320 -6.95 15.24 6.34
N THR A 321 -6.16 15.12 7.40
CA THR A 321 -4.72 14.83 7.33
C THR A 321 -4.41 13.38 7.66
N TRP A 322 -5.37 12.62 8.21
CA TRP A 322 -5.17 11.28 8.76
C TRP A 322 -4.06 11.23 9.84
N MET A 323 -3.65 12.37 10.40
CA MET A 323 -2.66 12.44 11.47
C MET A 323 -3.35 12.18 12.81
N THR A 324 -2.95 11.11 13.49
CA THR A 324 -3.40 10.80 14.86
C THR A 324 -2.49 11.48 15.89
N PRO A 325 -2.96 11.70 17.13
CA PRO A 325 -2.11 12.21 18.22
C PRO A 325 -0.82 11.40 18.41
N GLU A 326 -0.89 10.08 18.21
CA GLU A 326 0.25 9.18 18.30
C GLU A 326 1.27 9.43 17.17
N THR A 327 0.81 9.52 15.93
CA THR A 327 1.70 9.83 14.78
C THR A 327 2.33 11.22 14.89
N LEU A 328 1.59 12.20 15.40
CA LEU A 328 2.10 13.55 15.67
C LEU A 328 3.18 13.52 16.76
N ALA A 329 2.95 12.81 17.87
CA ALA A 329 3.92 12.70 18.96
C ALA A 329 5.19 11.96 18.51
N TRP A 330 5.05 10.91 17.70
CA TRP A 330 6.19 10.20 17.11
C TRP A 330 6.99 11.10 16.17
N LEU A 331 6.32 11.85 15.29
CA LEU A 331 6.95 12.77 14.35
C LEU A 331 7.70 13.91 15.08
N GLN A 332 7.14 14.44 16.17
CA GLN A 332 7.81 15.45 17.00
C GLN A 332 9.12 14.92 17.59
N GLN A 333 9.16 13.66 18.04
CA GLN A 333 10.39 13.04 18.53
C GLN A 333 11.42 12.85 17.41
N ALA A 334 10.97 12.44 16.21
CA ALA A 334 11.82 12.31 15.03
C ALA A 334 12.43 13.65 14.60
N PHE A 335 11.71 14.76 14.69
CA PHE A 335 12.28 16.09 14.49
C PHE A 335 13.36 16.43 15.51
N GLY A 336 13.15 16.10 16.78
CA GLY A 336 14.16 16.28 17.82
C GLY A 336 15.46 15.56 17.48
N ALA A 337 15.36 14.30 17.04
CA ALA A 337 16.52 13.50 16.62
C ALA A 337 17.20 14.07 15.36
N LEU A 338 16.42 14.53 14.37
CA LEU A 338 16.95 15.15 13.15
C LEU A 338 17.73 16.43 13.46
N MET A 339 17.18 17.32 14.28
CA MET A 339 17.83 18.57 14.69
C MET A 339 19.11 18.32 15.48
N GLN A 340 19.13 17.29 16.35
CA GLN A 340 20.34 16.89 17.07
C GLN A 340 21.42 16.36 16.12
N ALA A 341 21.04 15.55 15.12
CA ALA A 341 21.98 15.03 14.13
C ALA A 341 22.55 16.15 13.22
N GLN A 342 21.73 17.13 12.83
CA GLN A 342 22.16 18.29 12.04
C GLN A 342 23.05 19.25 12.86
N GLY A 343 22.74 19.45 14.14
CA GLY A 343 23.57 20.23 15.07
C GLY A 343 24.88 19.54 15.48
N ALA A 344 24.98 18.22 15.31
CA ALA A 344 26.18 17.43 15.56
C ALA A 344 27.11 17.31 14.34
N ALA A 345 26.72 17.84 13.17
CA ALA A 345 27.61 17.91 12.01
C ALA A 345 28.73 18.93 12.32
N PRO A 346 30.01 18.52 12.38
CA PRO A 346 31.08 19.48 12.56
C PRO A 346 31.14 20.38 11.32
N ALA A 347 31.23 21.70 11.55
CA ALA A 347 31.62 22.64 10.51
C ALA A 347 32.86 22.09 9.81
N ARG A 348 32.71 21.72 8.53
CA ARG A 348 33.81 21.32 7.66
C ARG A 348 33.85 22.25 6.46
#